data_AF-A0A6H5KZQ3-F1
#
_entry.id   AF-A0A6H5KZQ3-F1
#
_cell.length_a   1.000
_cell.length_b   1.000
_cell.length_c   1.000
_cell.angle_alpha   90.00
_cell.angle_beta   90.00
_cell.angle_gamma   90.00
#
_symmetry.space_group_name_H-M   'P 1'
#
loop_
_entity.id
_entity.type
_entity.pdbx_description
1 polymer ?
#
loop_
_entity_poly.entity_id
_entity_poly.type
_entity_poly.pdbx_seq_one_letter_code
_entity_poly.pdbx_strand_id
1 'polypeptide(L)'
;MRNFNKSMSQCRVTVEWGFKEMTSKWAFVDMKCQQKFLLSPVATQYKVATLLSNFHSCLNGGNQISQYFGVEPPTLEEYLKV
;
A
#
# COMPACT_ATOMS: atom_id res chain seq x y z
N MET A 1 -2.96 -27.66 9.01
CA MET A 1 -3.42 -26.41 9.64
C MET A 1 -2.30 -25.42 9.95
N ARG A 2 -1.24 -25.79 10.70
CA ARG A 2 -0.17 -24.85 11.11
C ARG A 2 0.54 -24.14 9.94
N ASN A 3 0.90 -24.89 8.89
CA ASN A 3 1.56 -24.32 7.71
C ASN A 3 0.62 -23.36 6.94
N PHE A 4 -0.65 -23.74 6.79
CA PHE A 4 -1.68 -22.89 6.17
C PHE A 4 -1.83 -21.55 6.91
N ASN A 5 -1.92 -21.59 8.25
CA ASN A 5 -2.03 -20.38 9.06
C ASN A 5 -0.78 -19.50 8.95
N LYS A 6 0.41 -20.10 8.86
CA LYS A 6 1.68 -19.39 8.69
C LYS A 6 1.75 -18.67 7.32
N SER A 7 1.34 -19.33 6.25
CA SER A 7 1.27 -18.71 4.92
C SER A 7 0.25 -17.56 4.90
N MET A 8 -0.95 -17.79 5.43
CA MET A 8 -1.99 -16.76 5.52
C MET A 8 -1.58 -15.55 6.35
N SER A 9 -0.82 -15.74 7.43
CA SER A 9 -0.37 -14.60 8.24
C SER A 9 0.59 -13.69 7.48
N GLN A 10 1.48 -14.23 6.63
CA GLN A 10 2.41 -13.41 5.84
C GLN A 10 1.66 -12.53 4.82
N CYS A 11 0.67 -13.10 4.12
CA CYS A 11 -0.17 -12.33 3.20
C CYS A 11 -0.92 -11.22 3.92
N ARG A 12 -1.55 -11.52 5.08
CA ARG A 12 -2.30 -10.52 5.85
C ARG A 12 -1.41 -9.38 6.35
N VAL A 13 -0.22 -9.71 6.88
CA VAL A 13 0.73 -8.72 7.37
C VAL A 13 1.15 -7.75 6.25
N THR A 14 1.43 -8.26 5.05
CA THR A 14 1.77 -7.43 3.89
C THR A 14 0.67 -6.42 3.58
N VAL A 15 -0.59 -6.90 3.55
CA VAL A 15 -1.76 -6.06 3.25
C VAL A 15 -1.99 -5.00 4.33
N GLU A 16 -1.99 -5.41 5.61
CA GLU A 16 -2.20 -4.50 6.74
C GLU A 16 -1.12 -3.42 6.80
N TRP A 17 0.13 -3.77 6.52
CA TRP A 17 1.24 -2.82 6.50
C TRP A 17 1.12 -1.84 5.34
N GLY A 18 0.72 -2.30 4.15
CA GLY A 18 0.46 -1.42 3.01
C GLY A 18 -0.65 -0.40 3.30
N PHE A 19 -1.74 -0.83 3.95
CA PHE A 19 -2.79 0.08 4.40
C PHE A 19 -2.28 1.12 5.40
N LYS A 20 -1.51 0.67 6.40
CA LYS A 20 -0.91 1.57 7.38
C LYS A 20 0.04 2.59 6.73
N GLU A 21 0.83 2.19 5.75
CA GLU A 21 1.70 3.11 5.02
C GLU A 21 0.89 4.18 4.27
N MET A 22 -0.16 3.77 3.54
CA MET A 22 -1.01 4.69 2.78
C MET A 22 -1.72 5.69 3.69
N THR A 23 -2.34 5.23 4.78
CA THR A 23 -3.06 6.13 5.71
C THR A 23 -2.13 7.05 6.47
N SER A 24 -0.88 6.64 6.74
CA SER A 24 0.14 7.47 7.37
C SER A 24 0.65 8.59 6.45
N LYS A 25 0.74 8.34 5.13
CA LYS A 25 1.23 9.32 4.15
C LYS A 25 0.14 10.27 3.64
N TRP A 26 -1.09 9.78 3.49
CA TRP A 26 -2.14 10.47 2.74
C TRP A 26 -3.37 10.73 3.60
N ALA A 27 -3.49 11.95 4.14
CA ALA A 27 -4.59 12.32 5.04
C ALA A 27 -5.99 12.10 4.42
N PHE A 28 -6.14 12.27 3.11
CA PHE A 28 -7.44 12.14 2.44
C PHE A 28 -8.02 10.72 2.47
N VAL A 29 -7.21 9.66 2.64
CA VAL A 29 -7.72 8.29 2.86
C VAL A 29 -7.90 7.94 4.34
N ASP A 30 -7.30 8.71 5.27
CA ASP A 30 -7.42 8.48 6.72
C ASP A 30 -8.65 9.18 7.34
N MET A 31 -9.11 10.28 6.73
CA MET A 31 -10.24 11.07 7.22
C MET A 31 -11.57 10.31 7.13
N LYS A 32 -11.92 9.56 8.18
CA LYS A 32 -13.17 8.76 8.29
C LYS A 32 -14.44 9.54 7.94
N CYS A 33 -14.53 10.80 8.36
CA CYS A 33 -15.69 11.65 8.04
C CYS A 33 -15.86 11.94 6.55
N GLN A 34 -14.77 11.88 5.78
CA GLN A 34 -14.74 12.09 4.33
C GLN A 34 -14.81 10.76 3.55
N GLN A 35 -14.57 9.61 4.18
CA GLN A 35 -14.63 8.28 3.57
C GLN A 35 -16.04 7.69 3.65
N LYS A 36 -17.01 8.33 2.98
CA LYS A 36 -18.41 7.91 2.96
C LYS A 36 -18.76 7.21 1.65
N PHE A 37 -19.12 5.94 1.74
CA PHE A 37 -19.58 5.17 0.58
C PHE A 37 -20.75 5.89 -0.12
N LEU A 38 -20.72 5.94 -1.46
CA LEU A 38 -21.66 6.67 -2.34
C LEU A 38 -21.68 8.20 -2.21
N LEU A 39 -21.00 8.79 -1.23
CA LEU A 39 -20.96 10.24 -1.01
C LEU A 39 -19.58 10.84 -1.28
N SER A 40 -18.54 10.01 -1.32
CA SER A 40 -17.21 10.38 -1.74
C SER A 40 -16.60 9.32 -2.66
N PRO A 41 -15.64 9.71 -3.51
CA PRO A 41 -15.00 8.80 -4.45
C PRO A 41 -13.93 7.94 -3.74
N VAL A 42 -14.33 7.19 -2.71
CA VAL A 42 -13.47 6.36 -1.84
C VAL A 42 -12.54 5.48 -2.68
N ALA A 43 -13.10 4.75 -3.64
CA ALA A 43 -12.32 3.85 -4.50
C ALA A 43 -11.23 4.59 -5.30
N THR A 44 -11.56 5.77 -5.83
CA THR A 44 -10.59 6.60 -6.58
C THR A 44 -9.51 7.14 -5.66
N GLN A 45 -9.87 7.60 -4.47
CA GLN A 45 -8.92 8.10 -3.47
C GLN A 45 -7.92 7.02 -3.09
N TYR A 46 -8.37 5.80 -2.76
CA TYR A 46 -7.46 4.70 -2.46
C TYR A 46 -6.58 4.32 -3.66
N LYS A 47 -7.10 4.29 -4.89
CA LYS A 47 -6.27 4.04 -6.08
C LYS A 47 -5.16 5.07 -6.24
N VAL A 48 -5.48 6.35 -6.08
CA VAL A 48 -4.48 7.45 -6.16
C VAL A 48 -3.47 7.34 -5.02
N ALA A 49 -3.92 7.09 -3.78
CA ALA A 49 -3.02 6.89 -2.65
C ALA A 49 -2.08 5.71 -2.84
N THR A 50 -2.57 4.57 -3.36
CA THR A 50 -1.73 3.42 -3.70
C THR A 50 -0.71 3.77 -4.76
N LEU A 51 -1.13 4.46 -5.84
CA LEU A 51 -0.22 4.86 -6.91
C LEU A 51 0.92 5.76 -6.39
N LEU A 52 0.57 6.78 -5.62
CA LEU A 52 1.55 7.71 -5.05
C LEU A 52 2.46 7.04 -4.02
N SER A 53 1.94 6.12 -3.20
CA SER A 53 2.77 5.31 -2.30
C SER A 53 3.76 4.44 -3.06
N ASN A 54 3.33 3.80 -4.16
CA ASN A 54 4.22 2.97 -4.97
C ASN A 54 5.31 3.81 -5.63
N PHE A 55 4.97 5.00 -6.16
CA PHE A 55 5.98 5.94 -6.67
C PHE A 55 6.98 6.34 -5.60
N HIS A 56 6.51 6.64 -4.40
CA HIS A 56 7.38 6.99 -3.28
C HIS A 56 8.33 5.85 -2.90
N SER A 57 7.85 4.61 -2.89
CA SER A 57 8.69 3.43 -2.64
C SER A 57 9.71 3.20 -3.76
N CYS A 58 9.34 3.39 -5.03
CA CYS A 58 10.27 3.27 -6.15
C CYS A 58 11.38 4.35 -6.07
N LEU A 59 11.00 5.61 -5.84
CA LEU A 59 11.93 6.74 -5.77
C LEU A 59 12.90 6.65 -4.59
N ASN A 60 12.47 6.07 -3.46
CA ASN A 60 13.32 5.89 -2.29
C ASN A 60 14.18 4.62 -2.35
N GLY A 61 14.04 3.80 -3.40
CA GLY A 61 14.70 2.49 -3.48
C GLY A 61 14.18 1.48 -2.46
N GLY A 62 13.01 1.71 -1.87
CA GLY A 62 12.33 0.79 -0.98
C GLY A 62 11.54 1.48 0.12
N ASN A 63 10.93 0.64 0.96
CA ASN A 63 10.35 1.05 2.23
C ASN A 63 10.57 -0.06 3.27
N GLN A 64 10.13 0.17 4.51
CA GLN A 64 10.28 -0.81 5.58
C GLN A 64 9.59 -2.15 5.27
N ILE A 65 8.49 -2.12 4.49
CA ILE A 65 7.75 -3.32 4.08
C ILE A 65 8.61 -4.13 3.10
N SER A 66 9.14 -3.48 2.07
CA SER A 66 9.96 -4.10 1.04
C SER A 66 11.24 -4.69 1.65
N GLN A 67 11.87 -3.99 2.60
CA GLN A 67 13.01 -4.49 3.37
C GLN A 67 12.66 -5.73 4.20
N TYR A 68 11.51 -5.74 4.90
CA TYR A 68 11.08 -6.87 5.71
C TYR A 68 10.83 -8.14 4.87
N PHE A 69 10.24 -7.98 3.69
CA PHE A 69 9.95 -9.09 2.78
C PHE A 69 11.12 -9.42 1.84
N GLY A 70 12.21 -8.65 1.87
CA GLY A 70 13.36 -8.85 0.98
C GLY A 70 13.02 -8.63 -0.49
N VAL A 71 12.14 -7.68 -0.78
CA VAL A 71 11.70 -7.32 -2.14
C VAL A 71 12.29 -5.96 -2.49
N GLU A 72 13.09 -5.91 -3.54
CA GLU A 72 13.56 -4.64 -4.11
C GLU A 72 12.46 -4.04 -4.99
N PRO A 73 12.13 -2.75 -4.82
CA PRO A 73 11.18 -2.10 -5.71
C PRO A 73 11.78 -1.90 -7.10
N PRO A 74 10.94 -1.88 -8.14
CA PRO A 74 11.38 -1.46 -9.47
C PRO A 74 11.75 0.04 -9.47
N THR A 75 12.40 0.48 -10.54
CA THR A 75 12.51 1.91 -10.84
C THR A 75 11.14 2.51 -11.15
N LEU A 76 11.02 3.83 -11.01
CA LEU A 76 9.76 4.52 -11.31
C LEU A 76 9.37 4.34 -12.80
N GLU A 77 10.35 4.36 -13.69
CA GLU A 77 10.18 4.17 -15.13
C GLU A 77 9.72 2.75 -15.46
N GLU A 78 10.22 1.73 -14.76
CA GLU A 78 9.75 0.36 -14.93
C GLU A 78 8.31 0.19 -14.42
N TYR A 79 7.98 0.81 -13.28
CA TYR A 79 6.65 0.74 -12.70
C TYR A 79 5.58 1.40 -13.58
N LEU A 80 5.91 2.52 -14.25
CA LEU A 80 5.00 3.27 -15.13
C LEU A 80 4.79 2.66 -16.52
N LYS A 81 5.61 1.68 -16.92
CA LYS A 81 5.47 0.99 -18.21
C LYS A 81 4.36 -0.06 -18.24
N VAL A 82 3.75 -0.33 -17.09
CA VAL A 82 2.69 -1.33 -16.91
C VAL A 82 1.32 -0.73 -17.18
#